data_AF-A0A816Y844-F1
#
_entry.id   AF-A0A816Y844-F1
#
_cell.length_a   1.000
_cell.length_b   1.000
_cell.length_c   1.000
_cell.angle_alpha   90.00
_cell.angle_beta   90.00
_cell.angle_gamma   90.00
#
_symmetry.space_group_name_H-M   'P 1'
#
loop_
_entity.id
_entity.type
_entity.pdbx_description
1 polymer ?
#
loop_
_entity_poly.entity_id
_entity_poly.type
_entity_poly.pdbx_seq_one_letter_code
_entity_poly.pdbx_strand_id
1 'polypeptide(L)' 'VLTIAHRLRTVINSDRIMVLSNGELVEFDTPETLLSDVQSHFAILVEQTGTNEAEYLRTIANFKLSMNKSKEQ' A
#
# COMPACT_ATOMS: atom_id res chain seq x y z
N VAL A 1 14.13 3.23 6.09
CA VAL A 1 14.78 2.97 4.77
C VAL A 1 13.88 3.54 3.69
N LEU A 2 14.44 4.17 2.65
CA LEU A 2 13.67 4.60 1.48
C LEU A 2 13.92 3.59 0.35
N THR A 3 12.86 2.96 -0.13
CA THR A 3 12.92 1.95 -1.19
C THR A 3 12.08 2.41 -2.36
N ILE A 4 12.68 2.50 -3.55
CA ILE A 4 11.98 2.76 -4.81
C ILE A 4 11.91 1.44 -5.56
N ALA A 5 10.71 0.96 -5.86
CA ALA A 5 10.51 -0.32 -6.53
C ALA A 5 9.31 -0.30 -7.47
N HIS A 6 9.42 -1.06 -8.55
CA HIS A 6 8.32 -1.29 -9.50
C HIS A 6 7.40 -2.44 -9.08
N ARG A 7 7.77 -3.22 -8.06
CA ARG A 7 7.02 -4.41 -7.62
C ARG A 7 6.16 -4.05 -6.41
N LEU A 8 4.84 -4.22 -6.53
CA LEU A 8 3.92 -3.92 -5.43
C LEU A 8 4.19 -4.76 -4.17
N ARG A 9 4.55 -6.04 -4.32
CA ARG A 9 4.98 -6.92 -3.20
C ARG A 9 6.17 -6.36 -2.39
N THR A 10 7.03 -5.57 -3.02
CA THR A 10 8.18 -4.96 -2.33
C THR A 10 7.72 -3.74 -1.54
N VAL A 11 6.89 -2.89 -2.12
CA VAL A 11 6.45 -1.63 -1.48
C VAL A 11 5.35 -1.84 -0.43
N ILE A 12 4.53 -2.88 -0.55
CA ILE A 12 3.39 -3.13 0.37
C ILE A 12 3.82 -3.34 1.83
N ASN A 13 5.06 -3.79 2.06
CA ASN A 13 5.61 -4.00 3.40
C ASN A 13 6.12 -2.71 4.05
N SER A 14 6.12 -1.59 3.34
CA SER A 14 6.61 -0.30 3.86
C SER A 14 5.70 0.25 4.94
N ASP A 15 6.24 1.06 5.85
CA ASP A 15 5.44 1.72 6.90
C ASP A 15 4.56 2.84 6.33
N ARG A 16 5.04 3.49 5.27
CA ARG A 16 4.29 4.42 4.44
C ARG A 16 4.67 4.23 2.99
N ILE A 17 3.75 4.53 2.10
CA ILE A 17 3.91 4.48 0.65
C ILE A 17 3.73 5.88 0.10
N MET A 18 4.63 6.25 -0.81
CA MET A 18 4.61 7.51 -1.54
C MET A 18 4.29 7.23 -2.99
N VAL A 19 3.20 7.80 -3.52
CA VAL A 19 2.87 7.73 -4.94
C VAL A 19 3.23 9.05 -5.59
N LEU A 20 4.09 8.99 -6.60
CA LEU A 20 4.49 10.14 -7.40
C LEU A 20 3.82 10.03 -8.78
N SER A 21 3.22 11.12 -9.24
CA SER A 21 2.69 11.23 -10.60
C SER A 21 3.17 12.55 -11.21
N ASN A 22 3.69 12.49 -12.43
CA ASN A 22 4.14 13.67 -13.18
C ASN A 22 5.13 14.59 -12.43
N GLY A 23 5.96 14.02 -11.56
CA GLY A 23 6.93 14.75 -10.74
C GLY A 23 6.37 15.31 -9.42
N GLU A 24 5.09 15.10 -9.15
CA GLU A 24 4.41 15.60 -7.94
C GLU A 24 4.02 14.46 -6.99
N LEU A 25 3.99 14.78 -5.70
CA LEU A 25 3.50 13.89 -4.67
C LEU A 25 1.97 13.88 -4.68
N VAL A 26 1.38 12.78 -5.13
CA VAL A 26 -0.08 12.64 -5.18
C VAL A 26 -0.65 11.92 -3.97
N GLU A 27 0.09 10.98 -3.36
CA GLU A 27 -0.35 10.25 -2.17
C GLU A 27 0.81 9.93 -1.23
N PHE A 28 0.55 10.02 0.08
CA PHE A 28 1.50 9.63 1.11
C PHE A 28 0.81 9.18 2.39
N ASP A 29 0.65 7.87 2.57
CA ASP A 29 0.09 7.31 3.81
C ASP A 29 0.50 5.84 4.01
N THR A 30 -0.04 5.18 5.04
CA THR A 30 0.16 3.74 5.25
C THR A 30 -0.52 2.93 4.15
N PRO A 31 -0.02 1.71 3.85
CA PRO A 31 -0.62 0.86 2.82
C PRO A 31 -2.12 0.60 3.06
N GLU A 32 -2.53 0.48 4.31
CA GLU A 32 -3.92 0.16 4.68
C GLU A 32 -4.85 1.35 4.46
N THR A 33 -4.40 2.55 4.84
CA THR A 33 -5.14 3.79 4.58
C THR A 33 -5.33 3.98 3.08
N LEU A 34 -4.26 3.86 2.30
CA LEU A 34 -4.33 4.02 0.84
C LEU A 34 -5.22 2.96 0.19
N LEU A 35 -5.16 1.70 0.64
CA LEU A 35 -6.01 0.62 0.13
C LEU A 35 -7.47 0.71 0.55
N SER A 36 -7.79 1.45 1.61
CA SER A 36 -9.16 1.64 2.09
C SER A 36 -9.97 2.57 1.18
N ASP A 37 -9.29 3.49 0.48
CA ASP A 37 -9.90 4.31 -0.55
C ASP A 37 -9.74 3.64 -1.92
N VAL A 38 -10.86 3.18 -2.47
CA VAL A 38 -10.91 2.54 -3.80
C VAL A 38 -10.56 3.49 -4.95
N GLN A 39 -10.58 4.79 -4.72
CA GLN A 39 -10.22 5.81 -5.71
C GLN A 39 -8.76 6.26 -5.59
N SER A 40 -8.00 5.77 -4.60
CA SER A 40 -6.59 6.10 -4.47
C SER A 40 -5.78 5.53 -5.64
N HIS A 41 -4.76 6.26 -6.07
CA HIS A 41 -3.80 5.84 -7.08
C HIS A 41 -3.15 4.53 -6.68
N PHE A 42 -2.80 4.37 -5.40
CA PHE A 42 -2.24 3.11 -4.92
C PHE A 42 -3.22 1.94 -5.03
N ALA A 43 -4.49 2.12 -4.64
CA ALA A 43 -5.50 1.08 -4.76
C ALA A 43 -5.74 0.70 -6.23
N ILE A 44 -5.83 1.69 -7.12
CA ILE A 44 -5.97 1.47 -8.57
C ILE A 44 -4.79 0.67 -9.12
N LEU A 45 -3.55 0.99 -8.74
CA LEU A 45 -2.35 0.23 -9.14
C LEU A 45 -2.41 -1.23 -8.66
N VAL A 46 -2.94 -1.45 -7.46
CA VAL A 46 -3.10 -2.80 -6.89
C VAL A 46 -4.15 -3.59 -7.67
N GLU A 47 -5.30 -3.00 -7.99
CA GLU A 47 -6.35 -3.66 -8.79
C GLU A 47 -5.88 -4.01 -10.21
N GLN A 48 -4.96 -3.22 -10.78
CA GLN A 48 -4.35 -3.52 -12.09
C GLN A 48 -3.45 -4.76 -12.10
N THR A 49 -3.07 -5.30 -10.93
CA THR A 49 -2.28 -6.55 -10.85
C THR A 49 -3.11 -7.81 -11.06
N GLY A 50 -4.44 -7.69 -11.14
CA GLY A 50 -5.38 -8.79 -11.26
C GLY A 50 -5.89 -9.29 -9.92
N THR A 51 -7.08 -9.89 -9.94
CA THR A 51 -7.88 -10.20 -8.73
C THR A 51 -7.12 -10.96 -7.65
N ASN A 52 -6.41 -12.03 -8.02
CA ASN A 52 -5.68 -12.87 -7.06
C ASN A 52 -4.52 -12.12 -6.39
N GLU A 53 -3.79 -11.31 -7.16
CA GLU A 53 -2.64 -10.56 -6.63
C GLU A 53 -3.12 -9.38 -5.79
N ALA A 54 -4.17 -8.68 -6.21
CA ALA A 54 -4.79 -7.60 -5.46
C ALA A 54 -5.30 -8.09 -4.08
N GLU A 55 -6.00 -9.22 -4.04
CA GLU A 55 -6.48 -9.83 -2.79
C GLU A 55 -5.32 -10.23 -1.86
N TYR A 56 -4.26 -10.80 -2.42
CA TYR A 56 -3.05 -11.15 -1.67
C TYR A 56 -2.38 -9.90 -1.06
N LEU A 57 -2.21 -8.84 -1.84
CA LEU A 57 -1.61 -7.58 -1.38
C LEU A 57 -2.46 -6.91 -0.28
N ARG A 58 -3.79 -6.93 -0.44
CA ARG A 58 -4.73 -6.44 0.58
C ARG A 58 -4.65 -7.24 1.88
N THR A 59 -4.47 -8.55 1.77
CA THR A 59 -4.29 -9.43 2.95
C THR A 59 -3.02 -9.07 3.72
N ILE A 60 -1.90 -8.84 3.03
CA ILE A 60 -0.64 -8.44 3.66
C ILE A 60 -0.79 -7.11 4.40
N ALA A 61 -1.40 -6.11 3.75
CA ALA A 61 -1.59 -4.79 4.34
C ALA A 61 -2.47 -4.88 5.60
N ASN A 62 -3.61 -5.57 5.54
CA ASN A 62 -4.52 -5.69 6.68
C ASN A 62 -3.91 -6.47 7.86
N PHE A 63 -3.04 -7.45 7.59
CA PHE A 63 -2.32 -8.16 8.65
C PHE A 63 -1.35 -7.24 9.40
N LYS A 64 -0.77 -6.25 8.71
CA LYS A 64 0.11 -5.26 9.34
C LYS A 64 -0.67 -4.31 10.28
N LEU A 65 -1.90 -3.94 9.92
CA LEU A 65 -2.77 -3.15 10.80
C LEU A 65 -3.08 -3.85 12.12
N SER A 66 -3.37 -5.15 12.10
CA SER A 66 -3.69 -5.90 13.33
C SER A 66 -2.47 -6.03 14.26
N MET A 67 -1.27 -6.22 13.70
CA MET A 67 -0.03 -6.30 14.46
C MET A 67 0.39 -4.95 15.07
N ASN A 68 0.14 -3.84 14.38
CA ASN A 68 0.45 -2.51 14.90
C ASN A 68 -0.46 -2.11 16.07
N LYS A 69 -1.75 -2.47 16.03
CA LYS A 69 -2.68 -2.24 17.15
C LYS A 69 -2.30 -2.95 18.44
N SER A 70 -1.59 -4.09 18.35
CA SER A 70 -1.09 -4.81 19.53
C SER A 70 0.18 -4.23 20.14
N LYS A 71 0.86 -3.28 19.48
CA LYS A 71 2.07 -2.63 20.00
C LYS A 71 1.82 -1.28 20.67
N GLU A 72 0.60 -0.75 20.56
CA GLU A 72 0.18 0.50 21.20
C GLU A 72 -0.61 0.26 22.51
N GLN A 73 -0.61 -0.98 23.03
CA GLN A 73 -1.16 -1.36 24.35
C GLN A 73 -0.05 -1.86 25.28
#